data_AF-A0A3N2G3X6-F1
#
_entry.id   AF-A0A3N2G3X6-F1
#
_cell.length_a   1.000
_cell.length_b   1.000
_cell.length_c   1.000
_cell.angle_alpha   90.00
_cell.angle_beta   90.00
_cell.angle_gamma   90.00
#
_symmetry.space_group_name_H-M   'P 1'
#
loop_
_entity.id
_entity.type
_entity.pdbx_description
1 polymer ?
#
loop_
_entity_poly.entity_id
_entity_poly.type
_entity_poly.pdbx_seq_one_letter_code
_entity_poly.pdbx_strand_id
1 'polypeptide(L)' 'MPIEDEDKAIAEVVDRVTEKFPDVEPAVVRETVDAKLDGFDGAVVRDFVPVLVEHEAADELRGVEADDA' A
#
# COMPACT_ATOMS: atom_id res chain seq x y z
N MET A 1 -4.13 21.30 6.68
CA MET A 1 -2.80 20.69 6.90
C MET A 1 -2.86 19.33 6.24
N PRO A 2 -1.99 19.00 5.27
CA PRO A 2 -2.21 17.84 4.41
C PRO A 2 -1.65 16.51 4.97
N ILE A 3 -0.99 16.52 6.13
CA ILE A 3 -0.30 15.33 6.67
C ILE A 3 -1.27 14.38 7.41
N GLU A 4 -2.25 14.92 8.15
CA GLU A 4 -3.26 14.08 8.85
C GLU A 4 -4.16 13.32 7.87
N ASP A 5 -4.32 13.83 6.64
CA ASP A 5 -5.11 13.18 5.59
C ASP A 5 -4.32 12.05 4.89
N GLU A 6 -2.99 12.17 4.75
CA GLU A 6 -2.15 11.15 4.10
C GLU A 6 -2.04 9.88 4.94
N ASP A 7 -1.68 9.99 6.23
CA ASP A 7 -1.57 8.82 7.12
C ASP A 7 -2.89 8.05 7.21
N LYS A 8 -4.02 8.77 7.24
CA LYS A 8 -5.35 8.18 7.23
C LYS A 8 -5.65 7.51 5.88
N ALA A 9 -5.34 8.17 4.77
CA ALA A 9 -5.53 7.61 3.45
C ALA A 9 -4.70 6.33 3.25
N ILE A 10 -3.48 6.28 3.79
CA ILE A 10 -2.62 5.09 3.78
C ILE A 10 -3.22 3.98 4.65
N ALA A 11 -3.74 4.27 5.84
CA ALA A 11 -4.44 3.27 6.63
C ALA A 11 -5.64 2.66 5.88
N GLU A 12 -6.43 3.50 5.20
CA GLU A 12 -7.53 3.03 4.35
C GLU A 12 -7.05 2.21 3.14
N VAL A 13 -5.84 2.49 2.61
CA VAL A 13 -5.20 1.66 1.57
C VAL A 13 -4.86 0.28 2.13
N VAL A 14 -4.23 0.20 3.32
CA VAL A 14 -3.90 -1.10 3.95
C VAL A 14 -5.16 -1.95 4.12
N ASP A 15 -6.25 -1.36 4.60
CA ASP A 15 -7.52 -2.06 4.76
C ASP A 15 -8.05 -2.61 3.43
N ARG A 16 -8.10 -1.78 2.38
CA ARG A 16 -8.56 -2.21 1.04
C ARG A 16 -7.69 -3.30 0.42
N VAL A 17 -6.37 -3.18 0.56
CA VAL A 17 -5.44 -4.19 0.03
C VAL A 17 -5.61 -5.49 0.80
N THR A 18 -5.77 -5.44 2.12
CA THR A 18 -6.02 -6.63 2.95
C THR A 18 -7.33 -7.32 2.55
N GLU A 19 -8.40 -6.57 2.29
CA GLU A 19 -9.66 -7.12 1.79
C GLU A 19 -9.52 -7.78 0.41
N LYS A 20 -8.63 -7.27 -0.44
CA LYS A 20 -8.39 -7.78 -1.80
C LYS A 20 -7.51 -9.04 -1.83
N PHE A 21 -6.64 -9.20 -0.84
CA PHE A 21 -5.71 -10.32 -0.72
C PHE A 21 -5.94 -11.07 0.60
N PRO A 22 -7.09 -11.75 0.76
CA PRO A 22 -7.46 -12.40 2.03
C PRO A 22 -6.55 -13.58 2.41
N ASP A 23 -5.81 -14.14 1.45
CA ASP A 23 -4.87 -15.25 1.65
C ASP A 23 -3.47 -14.78 2.07
N VAL A 24 -3.21 -13.46 2.03
CA VAL A 24 -1.95 -12.85 2.49
C VAL A 24 -2.09 -12.39 3.93
N GLU A 25 -1.07 -12.62 4.76
CA GLU A 25 -1.07 -12.17 6.15
C GLU A 25 -1.14 -10.62 6.22
N PRO A 26 -2.05 -10.02 7.03
CA PRO A 26 -2.21 -8.57 7.09
C PRO A 26 -0.92 -7.81 7.46
N ALA A 27 -0.01 -8.44 8.21
CA ALA A 27 1.29 -7.87 8.52
C ALA A 27 2.17 -7.70 7.27
N VAL A 28 2.13 -8.67 6.35
CA VAL A 28 2.84 -8.62 5.06
C VAL A 28 2.23 -7.53 4.18
N VAL A 29 0.89 -7.44 4.11
CA VAL A 29 0.22 -6.36 3.39
C VAL A 29 0.67 -4.99 3.89
N ARG A 30 0.71 -4.80 5.22
CA ARG A 30 1.16 -3.56 5.83
C ARG A 30 2.62 -3.25 5.51
N GLU A 31 3.51 -4.23 5.65
CA GLU A 31 4.93 -4.07 5.34
C GLU A 31 5.15 -3.68 3.87
N THR A 32 4.44 -4.32 2.94
CA THR A 32 4.50 -3.99 1.51
C THR A 32 4.00 -2.56 1.25
N VAL A 33 2.88 -2.15 1.84
CA VAL A 33 2.34 -0.79 1.70
C VAL A 33 3.31 0.25 2.25
N ASP A 34 3.86 0.03 3.45
CA ASP A 34 4.84 0.93 4.07
C ASP A 34 6.11 1.03 3.20
N ALA A 35 6.61 -0.09 2.66
CA ALA A 35 7.76 -0.10 1.77
C ALA A 35 7.52 0.66 0.44
N LYS A 36 6.29 0.63 -0.11
CA LYS A 36 5.93 1.44 -1.27
C LYS A 36 5.83 2.91 -0.93
N LEU A 37 5.27 3.26 0.23
CA LEU A 37 5.14 4.64 0.68
C LEU A 37 6.51 5.31 0.85
N ASP A 38 7.48 4.60 1.42
CA ASP A 38 8.87 5.08 1.58
C ASP A 38 9.50 5.47 0.23
N GLY A 39 9.12 4.80 -0.86
CA GLY A 39 9.57 5.13 -2.21
C GLY A 39 9.15 6.52 -2.71
N PHE A 40 8.13 7.12 -2.09
CA PHE A 40 7.63 8.46 -2.40
C PHE A 40 8.20 9.54 -1.48
N ASP A 41 9.15 9.22 -0.61
CA ASP A 41 9.81 10.23 0.22
C ASP A 41 10.47 11.33 -0.61
N GLY A 42 10.06 12.58 -0.35
CA GLY A 42 10.51 13.76 -1.09
C GLY A 42 9.67 14.10 -2.33
N ALA A 43 8.58 13.37 -2.61
CA ALA A 43 7.64 13.75 -3.65
C ALA A 43 7.03 15.15 -3.38
N VAL A 44 7.06 16.01 -4.40
CA VAL A 44 6.54 17.38 -4.31
C VAL A 44 5.01 17.42 -4.29
N VAL A 45 4.36 16.43 -4.89
CA VAL A 45 2.90 16.27 -4.94
C VAL A 45 2.54 14.97 -4.27
N ARG A 46 1.85 15.03 -3.13
CA ARG A 46 1.48 13.84 -2.33
C ARG A 46 0.02 13.42 -2.42
N ASP A 47 -0.83 14.23 -3.05
CA ASP A 47 -2.27 13.95 -3.22
C ASP A 47 -2.56 12.60 -3.93
N PHE A 48 -1.63 12.13 -4.76
CA PHE A 48 -1.77 10.87 -5.51
C PHE A 48 -1.00 9.69 -4.90
N VAL A 49 -0.18 9.94 -3.87
CA VAL A 49 0.67 8.90 -3.25
C VAL A 49 -0.16 7.71 -2.76
N PRO A 50 -1.30 7.88 -2.06
CA PRO A 50 -2.10 6.73 -1.62
C PRO A 50 -2.57 5.82 -2.76
N VAL A 51 -2.95 6.39 -3.89
CA VAL A 51 -3.42 5.64 -5.06
C VAL A 51 -2.27 4.87 -5.72
N LEU A 52 -1.09 5.49 -5.83
CA LEU A 52 0.09 4.85 -6.40
C LEU A 52 0.59 3.71 -5.50
N VAL A 53 0.65 3.95 -4.19
CA VAL A 53 1.03 2.96 -3.18
C VAL A 53 0.10 1.75 -3.23
N GLU A 54 -1.23 1.97 -3.28
CA GLU A 54 -2.21 0.88 -3.41
C GLU A 54 -1.99 0.05 -4.68
N HIS A 55 -1.73 0.71 -5.81
CA HIS A 55 -1.49 0.04 -7.08
C HIS A 55 -0.22 -0.81 -7.06
N GLU A 56 0.89 -0.24 -6.60
CA GLU A 56 2.19 -0.93 -6.55
C GLU A 56 2.20 -2.07 -5.54
N ALA A 57 1.57 -1.90 -4.37
CA ALA A 57 1.44 -2.96 -3.38
C ALA A 57 0.59 -4.13 -3.93
N ALA A 58 -0.51 -3.83 -4.61
CA ALA A 58 -1.34 -4.87 -5.21
C ALA A 58 -0.62 -5.61 -6.35
N ASP A 59 0.25 -4.94 -7.10
CA ASP A 59 1.02 -5.60 -8.16
C ASP A 59 2.10 -6.51 -7.58
N GLU A 60 2.75 -6.12 -6.49
CA GLU A 60 3.71 -6.96 -5.77
C GLU A 60 3.06 -8.19 -5.12
N LEU A 61 1.94 -8.00 -4.41
CA LEU A 61 1.24 -9.10 -3.74
C LEU A 61 0.70 -10.14 -4.73
N ARG A 62 0.25 -9.74 -5.92
CA ARG A 62 -0.11 -10.70 -6.99
C ARG A 62 1.08 -11.52 -7.47
N GLY A 63 2.29 -10.98 -7.40
CA GLY A 63 3.51 -11.71 -7.68
C GLY A 63 3.80 -12.76 -6.60
N VAL A 64 3.58 -12.41 -5.33
CA VAL A 64 3.71 -13.34 -4.19
C VAL A 64 2.72 -14.50 -4.28
N GLU A 65 1.44 -14.23 -4.58
CA GLU A 65 0.43 -15.28 -4.77
C GLU A 65 0.78 -16.26 -5.91
N ALA A 66 1.48 -15.79 -6.95
CA ALA A 66 1.86 -16.62 -8.08
C ALA A 66 3.04 -17.55 -7.80
N ASP A 67 3.90 -17.22 -6.82
CA ASP A 67 5.04 -18.04 -6.40
C ASP A 67 4.65 -19.12 -5.36
N ASP A 68 3.54 -18.94 -4.62
CA ASP A 68 3.00 -19.90 -3.64
C ASP A 68 2.00 -20.93 -4.24
N ALA A 69 1.68 -20.84 -5.55
CA ALA A 69 0.70 -21.66 -6.26
C ALA A 69 1.26 -22.86 -7.04
#